data_AF-A0A382C3E9-F1
#
_entry.id   AF-A0A382C3E9-F1
#
_cell.length_a   1.000
_cell.length_b   1.000
_cell.length_c   1.000
_cell.angle_alpha   90.00
_cell.angle_beta   90.00
_cell.angle_gamma   90.00
#
_symmetry.space_group_name_H-M   'P 1'
#
loop_
_entity.id
_entity.type
_entity.pdbx_description
1 polymer ?
#
loop_
_entity_poly.entity_id
_entity_poly.type
_entity_poly.pdbx_seq_one_letter_code
_entity_poly.pdbx_strand_id
1 'polypeptide(L)'
;MLPLSLLITAVLGASKSNSVEINEWLEKSVVSPDQIRAEISEYIQQLIPSFNVPDRTTWEHQASALRQEILDKVVFRGVPQEWIDWKAETMWEDTLKVGPGYQIRKLRYQALPGLWIPALLYEPIQTQAKMPAVLNVNGHVGPPGKSTDYEQLRCINLAKKGVLALHPEWFYFGELAGEDYKHNRMAYLDLCGISGLSTFYLAMRGGLDVLYDYPSTDLNRVGMTGLSGGGWQTIILSALDERISLSVPNAGYIDLKNRIDYRSDIGDLEQNPTDLVSIADYTYLTGMLAPRPTLLLYNQKDDCCFVAERAESAVYHPAIPFFQLFAKTANFVYYENKDPGTHNYDLDNREQFYRFVKKHYALLDSTESEIPSEAELLTAEQLTVGLPEGNANFFTLAKTYLESLPKDPVPMTDDAEQKQWQESARSRLQQVLRLSPLADDGITADQLLERESRNSVKIERYQLRTTDQLTLPLMVFYPDQPQHQNIVIALADEGCTQIEDRIQKEIALGNTVITVDLLFIGESVPAGISPWQYAMLIATVGKRPLGIQVRQLQLLVEWVCQKYQVPQISLQSQG
;
A
#
# COMPACT_ATOMS: atom_id res chain seq x y z
N MET A 1 13.49 76.06 33.47
CA MET A 1 12.89 76.58 32.23
C MET A 1 13.80 76.21 31.07
N LEU A 2 13.22 75.50 30.09
CA LEU A 2 13.76 75.15 28.76
C LEU A 2 14.09 76.40 27.91
N PRO A 3 14.95 76.31 26.88
CA PRO A 3 14.60 75.77 25.55
C PRO A 3 15.69 74.83 24.97
N LEU A 4 15.34 73.61 24.53
CA LEU A 4 14.94 73.23 23.17
C LEU A 4 15.88 73.75 22.07
N SER A 5 16.74 72.86 21.56
CA SER A 5 17.48 73.04 20.30
C SER A 5 17.32 71.77 19.48
N LEU A 6 16.47 71.84 18.45
CA LEU A 6 16.38 70.86 17.38
C LEU A 6 17.66 70.93 16.55
N LEU A 7 18.36 69.81 16.41
CA LEU A 7 19.31 69.60 15.31
C LEU A 7 18.76 68.45 14.46
N ILE A 8 18.13 68.83 13.34
CA ILE A 8 17.78 67.92 12.25
C ILE A 8 19.09 67.59 11.54
N THR A 9 19.64 66.41 11.80
CA THR A 9 20.69 65.82 10.97
C THR A 9 20.00 64.98 9.90
N ALA A 10 20.21 65.37 8.64
CA ALA A 10 19.76 64.64 7.48
C ALA A 10 20.31 63.21 7.50
N VAL A 11 19.41 62.23 7.63
CA VAL A 11 19.72 60.84 7.34
C VAL A 11 19.84 60.75 5.82
N LEU A 12 21.08 60.63 5.35
CA LEU A 12 21.40 60.16 4.00
C LEU A 12 20.61 58.87 3.78
N GLY A 13 19.72 58.89 2.78
CA GLY A 13 18.89 57.75 2.42
C GLY A 13 19.76 56.54 2.18
N ALA A 14 19.55 55.50 2.99
CA ALA A 14 19.90 54.15 2.58
C ALA A 14 19.16 53.88 1.26
N SER A 15 19.91 53.56 0.22
CA SER A 15 19.37 53.04 -1.02
C SER A 15 18.41 51.90 -0.68
N LYS A 16 17.12 52.05 -1.04
CA LYS A 16 16.21 50.90 -1.12
C LYS A 16 16.91 49.85 -1.99
N SER A 17 17.13 48.67 -1.44
CA SER A 17 17.61 47.53 -2.22
C SER A 17 16.64 47.34 -3.39
N ASN A 18 17.16 47.32 -4.62
CA ASN A 18 16.45 46.85 -5.80
C ASN A 18 16.25 45.33 -5.67
N SER A 19 15.44 44.87 -4.71
CA SER A 19 14.97 43.49 -4.70
C SER A 19 14.04 43.34 -5.89
N VAL A 20 14.45 42.51 -6.86
CA VAL A 20 13.58 42.13 -7.96
C VAL A 20 12.43 41.34 -7.33
N GLU A 21 11.19 41.82 -7.48
CA GLU A 21 10.00 41.07 -7.07
C GLU A 21 9.86 39.85 -7.99
N ILE A 22 10.56 38.76 -7.66
CA ILE A 22 10.50 37.50 -8.42
C ILE A 22 9.35 36.60 -7.95
N ASN A 23 8.65 36.95 -6.87
CA ASN A 23 7.52 36.18 -6.34
C ASN A 23 6.40 35.99 -7.36
N GLU A 24 6.03 37.04 -8.10
CA GLU A 24 5.03 36.91 -9.17
C GLU A 24 5.44 35.88 -10.24
N TRP A 25 6.76 35.72 -10.46
CA TRP A 25 7.26 34.73 -11.40
C TRP A 25 7.21 33.31 -10.82
N LEU A 26 7.48 33.13 -9.53
CA LEU A 26 7.46 31.84 -8.85
C LEU A 26 6.03 31.31 -8.67
N GLU A 27 5.05 32.20 -8.48
CA GLU A 27 3.63 31.83 -8.36
C GLU A 27 3.01 31.34 -9.66
N LYS A 28 3.66 31.59 -10.81
CA LYS A 28 3.18 31.19 -12.12
C LYS A 28 3.62 29.76 -12.44
N SER A 29 2.73 28.80 -12.22
CA SER A 29 2.95 27.39 -12.50
C SER A 29 3.34 27.10 -13.96
N VAL A 30 4.30 26.21 -14.11
CA VAL A 30 4.79 25.62 -15.37
C VAL A 30 3.95 24.39 -15.75
N VAL A 31 3.44 23.65 -14.77
CA VAL A 31 2.59 22.45 -14.96
C VAL A 31 1.29 22.59 -14.19
N SER A 32 0.24 21.89 -14.63
CA SER A 32 -1.00 21.80 -13.86
C SER A 32 -1.04 20.52 -13.01
N PRO A 33 -1.66 20.53 -11.82
CA PRO A 33 -1.83 19.31 -11.02
C PRO A 33 -2.57 18.18 -11.75
N ASP A 34 -3.46 18.50 -12.70
CA ASP A 34 -4.16 17.52 -13.53
C ASP A 34 -3.26 16.87 -14.58
N GLN A 35 -2.34 17.65 -15.18
CA GLN A 35 -1.30 17.11 -16.05
C GLN A 35 -0.44 16.10 -15.28
N ILE A 36 0.05 16.49 -14.09
CA ILE A 36 0.90 15.62 -13.26
C ILE A 36 0.15 14.34 -12.85
N ARG A 37 -1.13 14.46 -12.48
CA ARG A 37 -1.99 13.29 -12.22
C ARG A 37 -2.06 12.35 -13.42
N ALA A 38 -2.35 12.87 -14.62
CA ALA A 38 -2.47 12.05 -15.81
C ALA A 38 -1.16 11.33 -16.15
N GLU A 39 -0.03 12.04 -16.07
CA GLU A 39 1.30 11.48 -16.34
C GLU A 39 1.69 10.38 -15.35
N ILE A 40 1.49 10.60 -14.05
CA ILE A 40 1.81 9.57 -13.04
C ILE A 40 0.89 8.36 -13.20
N SER A 41 -0.40 8.56 -13.46
CA SER A 41 -1.33 7.45 -13.72
C SER A 41 -0.91 6.65 -14.95
N GLU A 42 -0.56 7.30 -16.05
CA GLU A 42 -0.08 6.63 -17.26
C GLU A 42 1.23 5.88 -17.01
N TYR A 43 2.20 6.51 -16.32
CA TYR A 43 3.46 5.90 -15.93
C TYR A 43 3.26 4.60 -15.11
N ILE A 44 2.37 4.63 -14.11
CA ILE A 44 2.08 3.44 -13.30
C ILE A 44 1.39 2.37 -14.17
N GLN A 45 0.42 2.74 -15.00
CA GLN A 45 -0.31 1.79 -15.86
C GLN A 45 0.60 1.05 -16.84
N GLN A 46 1.60 1.74 -17.43
CA GLN A 46 2.56 1.13 -18.35
C GLN A 46 3.48 0.09 -17.67
N LEU A 47 3.59 0.14 -16.34
CA LEU A 47 4.40 -0.80 -15.55
C LEU A 47 3.60 -2.01 -15.07
N ILE A 48 2.27 -2.04 -15.27
CA ILE A 48 1.45 -3.20 -14.93
C ILE A 48 1.71 -4.31 -15.95
N PRO A 49 2.15 -5.50 -15.53
CA PRO A 49 2.44 -6.59 -16.45
C PRO A 49 1.16 -7.08 -17.13
N SER A 50 1.14 -7.08 -18.46
CA SER A 50 0.08 -7.75 -19.23
C SER A 50 0.21 -9.27 -19.10
N PHE A 51 -0.91 -9.98 -19.02
CA PHE A 51 -0.91 -11.43 -18.92
C PHE A 51 -1.71 -12.10 -20.02
N ASN A 52 -1.21 -13.24 -20.46
CA ASN A 52 -1.95 -14.18 -21.30
C ASN A 52 -2.06 -15.52 -20.57
N VAL A 53 -3.26 -16.08 -20.51
CA VAL A 53 -3.53 -17.36 -19.86
C VAL A 53 -2.83 -18.47 -20.66
N PRO A 54 -1.87 -19.21 -20.08
CA PRO A 54 -1.14 -20.25 -20.80
C PRO A 54 -1.95 -21.56 -20.83
N ASP A 55 -1.36 -22.65 -21.34
CA ASP A 55 -1.92 -23.99 -21.16
C ASP A 55 -1.87 -24.42 -19.68
N ARG A 56 -2.63 -25.48 -19.34
CA ARG A 56 -2.78 -25.95 -17.97
C ARG A 56 -1.46 -26.31 -17.28
N THR A 57 -0.58 -27.05 -17.95
CA THR A 57 0.67 -27.53 -17.33
C THR A 57 1.60 -26.36 -17.07
N THR A 58 1.70 -25.44 -18.04
CA THR A 58 2.44 -24.19 -17.86
C THR A 58 1.86 -23.35 -16.72
N TRP A 59 0.53 -23.24 -16.62
CA TRP A 59 -0.13 -22.50 -15.53
C TRP A 59 0.16 -23.11 -14.16
N GLU A 60 0.08 -24.43 -13.99
CA GLU A 60 0.36 -25.10 -12.71
C GLU A 60 1.78 -24.78 -12.22
N HIS A 61 2.78 -24.80 -13.11
CA HIS A 61 4.14 -24.41 -12.78
C HIS A 61 4.27 -22.90 -12.48
N GLN A 62 3.67 -22.05 -13.31
CA GLN A 62 3.71 -20.60 -13.12
C GLN A 62 3.02 -20.16 -11.82
N ALA A 63 1.85 -20.71 -11.49
CA ALA A 63 1.14 -20.40 -10.25
C ALA A 63 1.97 -20.75 -9.02
N SER A 64 2.63 -21.92 -9.03
CA SER A 64 3.54 -22.30 -7.94
C SER A 64 4.76 -21.37 -7.84
N ALA A 65 5.35 -20.97 -8.97
CA ALA A 65 6.50 -20.07 -8.99
C ALA A 65 6.12 -18.65 -8.53
N LEU A 66 5.02 -18.10 -9.03
CA LEU A 66 4.50 -16.80 -8.63
C LEU A 66 4.16 -16.76 -7.14
N ARG A 67 3.55 -17.82 -6.60
CA ARG A 67 3.28 -17.93 -5.16
C ARG A 67 4.55 -17.80 -4.33
N GLN A 68 5.59 -18.57 -4.67
CA GLN A 68 6.88 -18.50 -3.98
C GLN A 68 7.53 -17.14 -4.16
N GLU A 69 7.47 -16.56 -5.35
CA GLU A 69 8.05 -15.24 -5.62
C GLU A 69 7.37 -14.13 -4.82
N ILE A 70 6.03 -14.16 -4.69
CA ILE A 70 5.28 -13.22 -3.86
C ILE A 70 5.63 -13.42 -2.38
N LEU A 71 5.69 -14.67 -1.91
CA LEU A 71 6.10 -14.95 -0.54
C LEU A 71 7.50 -14.43 -0.25
N ASP A 72 8.48 -14.74 -1.10
CA ASP A 72 9.88 -14.38 -0.87
C ASP A 72 10.17 -12.88 -1.04
N LYS A 73 9.61 -12.26 -2.08
CA LYS A 73 9.99 -10.90 -2.50
C LYS A 73 9.02 -9.81 -2.03
N VAL A 74 7.80 -10.17 -1.60
CA VAL A 74 6.78 -9.22 -1.18
C VAL A 74 6.42 -9.43 0.29
N VAL A 75 5.97 -10.63 0.66
CA VAL A 75 5.49 -10.92 2.02
C VAL A 75 6.65 -11.02 3.01
N PHE A 76 7.68 -11.80 2.68
CA PHE A 76 8.82 -12.11 3.55
C PHE A 76 10.09 -11.35 3.19
N ARG A 77 10.00 -10.30 2.37
CA ARG A 77 11.14 -9.44 2.03
C ARG A 77 11.79 -8.88 3.29
N GLY A 78 13.04 -9.26 3.53
CA GLY A 78 13.83 -8.83 4.68
C GLY A 78 13.37 -9.42 6.02
N VAL A 79 12.32 -10.23 6.04
CA VAL A 79 11.75 -10.77 7.26
C VAL A 79 12.69 -11.84 7.84
N PRO A 80 12.96 -11.83 9.16
CA PRO A 80 13.78 -12.85 9.81
C PRO A 80 13.22 -14.25 9.61
N GLN A 81 14.10 -15.24 9.39
CA GLN A 81 13.69 -16.64 9.23
C GLN A 81 12.89 -17.15 10.43
N GLU A 82 13.22 -16.69 11.64
CA GLU A 82 12.48 -17.00 12.88
C GLU A 82 11.00 -16.58 12.84
N TRP A 83 10.66 -15.50 12.13
CA TRP A 83 9.27 -15.09 11.93
C TRP A 83 8.59 -15.92 10.85
N ILE A 84 9.30 -16.23 9.77
CA ILE A 84 8.80 -17.06 8.66
C ILE A 84 8.43 -18.45 9.17
N ASP A 85 9.29 -19.04 10.01
CA ASP A 85 9.11 -20.37 10.60
C ASP A 85 8.20 -20.36 11.85
N TRP A 86 7.74 -19.18 12.28
CA TRP A 86 6.92 -19.02 13.48
C TRP A 86 5.61 -19.80 13.38
N LYS A 87 5.39 -20.71 14.33
CA LYS A 87 4.12 -21.43 14.47
C LYS A 87 3.30 -20.81 15.58
N ALA A 88 2.04 -20.52 15.31
CA ALA A 88 1.21 -19.84 16.28
C ALA A 88 0.98 -20.68 17.54
N GLU A 89 1.34 -20.14 18.70
CA GLU A 89 1.00 -20.73 19.99
C GLU A 89 -0.40 -20.28 20.40
N THR A 90 -1.28 -21.22 20.72
CA THR A 90 -2.68 -20.93 21.07
C THR A 90 -2.92 -21.06 22.57
N MET A 91 -3.46 -20.00 23.17
CA MET A 91 -3.98 -20.00 24.54
C MET A 91 -5.51 -20.03 24.49
N TRP A 92 -6.10 -21.08 25.07
CA TRP A 92 -7.55 -21.23 25.20
C TRP A 92 -8.02 -20.62 26.51
N GLU A 93 -9.10 -19.86 26.43
CA GLU A 93 -9.72 -19.15 27.55
C GLU A 93 -11.13 -19.72 27.80
N ASP A 94 -12.01 -18.90 28.39
CA ASP A 94 -13.37 -19.28 28.76
C ASP A 94 -14.23 -19.75 27.57
N THR A 95 -15.15 -20.66 27.86
CA THR A 95 -16.19 -21.11 26.93
C THR A 95 -17.55 -20.54 27.32
N LEU A 96 -18.16 -19.78 26.42
CA LEU A 96 -19.48 -19.20 26.58
C LEU A 96 -20.55 -20.15 26.02
N LYS A 97 -21.54 -20.49 26.85
CA LYS A 97 -22.73 -21.24 26.43
C LYS A 97 -23.85 -20.25 26.10
N VAL A 98 -24.02 -19.98 24.81
CA VAL A 98 -24.71 -18.76 24.33
C VAL A 98 -26.02 -19.04 23.62
N GLY A 99 -26.22 -20.25 23.07
CA GLY A 99 -27.46 -20.60 22.38
C GLY A 99 -27.62 -22.10 22.12
N PRO A 100 -28.77 -22.52 21.59
CA PRO A 100 -28.97 -23.90 21.19
C PRO A 100 -28.06 -24.27 20.01
N GLY A 101 -27.35 -25.39 20.13
CA GLY A 101 -26.61 -26.02 19.03
C GLY A 101 -25.16 -25.58 18.83
N TYR A 102 -24.68 -24.53 19.49
CA TYR A 102 -23.27 -24.11 19.43
C TYR A 102 -22.80 -23.43 20.74
N GLN A 103 -21.49 -23.35 20.91
CA GLN A 103 -20.83 -22.59 21.98
C GLN A 103 -19.69 -21.74 21.40
N ILE A 104 -19.22 -20.75 22.16
CA ILE A 104 -18.10 -19.89 21.75
C ILE A 104 -16.93 -20.17 22.69
N ARG A 105 -15.79 -20.60 22.16
CA ARG A 105 -14.53 -20.64 22.92
C ARG A 105 -13.74 -19.38 22.64
N LYS A 106 -13.37 -18.67 23.69
CA LYS A 106 -12.41 -17.58 23.61
C LYS A 106 -11.01 -18.15 23.52
N LEU A 107 -10.17 -17.50 22.72
CA LEU A 107 -8.76 -17.84 22.60
C LEU A 107 -7.97 -16.64 22.15
N ARG A 108 -6.65 -16.70 22.32
CA ARG A 108 -5.71 -15.84 21.61
C ARG A 108 -4.57 -16.70 21.09
N TYR A 109 -4.00 -16.31 19.97
CA TYR A 109 -2.83 -16.98 19.42
C TYR A 109 -1.70 -16.00 19.18
N GLN A 110 -0.47 -16.44 19.42
CA GLN A 110 0.72 -15.64 19.22
C GLN A 110 1.15 -15.74 17.75
N ALA A 111 0.79 -14.74 16.95
CA ALA A 111 1.08 -14.72 15.50
C ALA A 111 2.56 -14.45 15.20
N LEU A 112 3.23 -13.71 16.07
CA LEU A 112 4.65 -13.34 16.02
C LEU A 112 5.17 -13.21 17.46
N PRO A 113 6.51 -13.20 17.69
CA PRO A 113 7.07 -12.98 19.02
C PRO A 113 6.44 -11.76 19.71
N GLY A 114 5.75 -12.00 20.82
CA GLY A 114 5.07 -10.96 21.62
C GLY A 114 3.76 -10.40 21.04
N LEU A 115 3.39 -10.71 19.79
CA LEU A 115 2.16 -10.25 19.15
C LEU A 115 1.06 -11.32 19.26
N TRP A 116 0.10 -11.08 20.14
CA TRP A 116 -1.08 -11.92 20.34
C TRP A 116 -2.29 -11.36 19.60
N ILE A 117 -3.03 -12.25 18.96
CA ILE A 117 -4.28 -11.96 18.25
C ILE A 117 -5.44 -12.65 18.99
N PRO A 118 -6.35 -11.89 19.60
CA PRO A 118 -7.59 -12.41 20.17
C PRO A 118 -8.48 -13.02 19.10
N ALA A 119 -9.19 -14.09 19.41
CA ALA A 119 -10.13 -14.72 18.49
C ALA A 119 -11.27 -15.42 19.23
N LEU A 120 -12.33 -15.71 18.48
CA LEU A 120 -13.48 -16.47 18.93
C LEU A 120 -13.64 -17.70 18.04
N LEU A 121 -13.73 -18.88 18.65
CA LEU A 121 -14.11 -20.10 17.95
C LEU A 121 -15.58 -20.42 18.25
N TYR A 122 -16.45 -20.24 17.26
CA TYR A 122 -17.82 -20.69 17.30
C TYR A 122 -17.85 -22.16 16.89
N GLU A 123 -18.23 -23.03 17.83
CA GLU A 123 -18.17 -24.48 17.63
C GLU A 123 -19.54 -25.15 17.83
N PRO A 124 -19.91 -26.12 16.98
CA PRO A 124 -21.12 -26.91 17.17
C PRO A 124 -21.07 -27.72 18.48
N ILE A 125 -22.15 -27.74 19.28
CA ILE A 125 -22.19 -28.43 20.60
C ILE A 125 -22.08 -29.96 20.47
N GLN A 126 -22.45 -30.56 19.33
CA GLN A 126 -22.26 -31.99 19.02
C GLN A 126 -22.71 -32.27 17.58
N THR A 127 -21.88 -32.85 16.69
CA THR A 127 -22.41 -33.60 15.52
C THR A 127 -21.45 -34.58 14.80
N GLN A 128 -20.13 -34.35 14.67
CA GLN A 128 -19.24 -35.25 13.88
C GLN A 128 -17.79 -35.30 14.41
N ALA A 129 -17.06 -36.38 14.12
CA ALA A 129 -15.64 -36.54 14.50
C ALA A 129 -14.69 -35.58 13.76
N LYS A 130 -15.08 -35.13 12.55
CA LYS A 130 -14.34 -34.21 11.69
C LYS A 130 -15.31 -33.26 11.00
N MET A 131 -15.18 -31.96 11.25
CA MET A 131 -16.06 -30.90 10.79
C MET A 131 -15.31 -29.97 9.83
N PRO A 132 -15.98 -29.44 8.80
CA PRO A 132 -15.40 -28.35 8.02
C PRO A 132 -15.18 -27.13 8.91
N ALA A 133 -14.24 -26.29 8.52
CA ALA A 133 -13.92 -25.05 9.22
C ALA A 133 -13.90 -23.87 8.26
N VAL A 134 -14.19 -22.67 8.78
CA VAL A 134 -14.04 -21.41 8.05
C VAL A 134 -13.32 -20.41 8.92
N LEU A 135 -12.26 -19.82 8.37
CA LEU A 135 -11.62 -18.63 8.91
C LEU A 135 -12.41 -17.39 8.46
N ASN A 136 -12.99 -16.67 9.43
CA ASN A 136 -13.86 -15.52 9.22
C ASN A 136 -13.07 -14.26 9.59
N VAL A 137 -12.56 -13.52 8.61
CA VAL A 137 -11.69 -12.36 8.84
C VAL A 137 -12.42 -11.03 8.71
N ASN A 138 -11.93 -10.02 9.44
CA ASN A 138 -12.59 -8.72 9.58
C ASN A 138 -12.25 -7.77 8.44
N GLY A 139 -13.22 -6.95 8.07
CA GLY A 139 -12.98 -5.71 7.33
C GLY A 139 -12.73 -4.51 8.25
N HIS A 140 -12.81 -3.31 7.68
CA HIS A 140 -12.68 -2.03 8.42
C HIS A 140 -13.94 -1.74 9.25
N VAL A 141 -14.25 -2.62 10.21
CA VAL A 141 -15.49 -2.59 11.02
C VAL A 141 -15.43 -1.61 12.20
N GLY A 142 -14.26 -1.03 12.47
CA GLY A 142 -14.10 -0.01 13.51
C GLY A 142 -14.04 -0.59 14.93
N PRO A 143 -14.40 0.21 15.95
CA PRO A 143 -14.28 -0.16 17.35
C PRO A 143 -14.91 -1.52 17.75
N PRO A 144 -16.04 -1.96 17.18
CA PRO A 144 -16.60 -3.27 17.52
C PRO A 144 -15.66 -4.46 17.22
N GLY A 145 -14.83 -4.37 16.17
CA GLY A 145 -13.97 -5.49 15.76
C GLY A 145 -14.78 -6.79 15.59
N LYS A 146 -14.28 -7.88 16.16
CA LYS A 146 -14.94 -9.20 16.13
C LYS A 146 -16.32 -9.27 16.82
N SER A 147 -16.76 -8.22 17.52
CA SER A 147 -18.13 -8.16 18.06
C SER A 147 -19.15 -7.58 17.08
N THR A 148 -18.79 -7.35 15.83
CA THR A 148 -19.70 -6.79 14.82
C THR A 148 -20.87 -7.75 14.51
N ASP A 149 -22.10 -7.24 14.57
CA ASP A 149 -23.33 -8.05 14.50
C ASP A 149 -23.39 -9.00 13.29
N TYR A 150 -23.13 -8.50 12.08
CA TYR A 150 -23.21 -9.36 10.88
C TYR A 150 -22.13 -10.45 10.86
N GLU A 151 -20.97 -10.22 11.49
CA GLU A 151 -19.90 -11.21 11.62
C GLU A 151 -20.26 -12.27 12.65
N GLN A 152 -20.85 -11.85 13.78
CA GLN A 152 -21.40 -12.78 14.77
C GLN A 152 -22.50 -13.65 14.14
N LEU A 153 -23.48 -13.05 13.45
CA LEU A 153 -24.56 -13.79 12.77
C LEU A 153 -24.00 -14.82 11.78
N ARG A 154 -22.97 -14.45 11.00
CA ARG A 154 -22.26 -15.35 10.08
C ARG A 154 -21.64 -16.54 10.82
N CYS A 155 -20.89 -16.29 11.89
CA CYS A 155 -20.21 -17.33 12.65
C CYS A 155 -21.18 -18.24 13.41
N ILE A 156 -22.25 -17.67 14.00
CA ILE A 156 -23.34 -18.41 14.65
C ILE A 156 -24.01 -19.35 13.65
N ASN A 157 -24.32 -18.86 12.45
CA ASN A 157 -24.96 -19.66 11.41
C ASN A 157 -24.08 -20.80 10.91
N LEU A 158 -22.78 -20.55 10.70
CA LEU A 158 -21.82 -21.59 10.36
C LEU A 158 -21.81 -22.69 11.43
N ALA A 159 -21.71 -22.32 12.72
CA ALA A 159 -21.70 -23.28 13.82
C ALA A 159 -23.01 -24.07 13.92
N LYS A 160 -24.17 -23.42 13.81
CA LYS A 160 -25.48 -24.11 13.79
C LYS A 160 -25.65 -25.03 12.57
N LYS A 161 -24.91 -24.81 11.49
CA LYS A 161 -24.87 -25.66 10.29
C LYS A 161 -23.77 -26.74 10.33
N GLY A 162 -23.07 -26.89 11.46
CA GLY A 162 -22.05 -27.93 11.67
C GLY A 162 -20.66 -27.55 11.14
N VAL A 163 -20.35 -26.27 11.02
CA VAL A 163 -19.07 -25.74 10.55
C VAL A 163 -18.37 -25.01 11.70
N LEU A 164 -17.10 -25.32 11.95
CA LEU A 164 -16.28 -24.53 12.87
C LEU A 164 -16.05 -23.14 12.28
N ALA A 165 -16.31 -22.08 13.03
CA ALA A 165 -16.06 -20.72 12.59
C ALA A 165 -15.07 -20.03 13.54
N LEU A 166 -13.83 -19.85 13.09
CA LEU A 166 -12.82 -19.08 13.81
C LEU A 166 -12.84 -17.64 13.31
N HIS A 167 -12.96 -16.70 14.24
CA HIS A 167 -13.07 -15.28 13.98
C HIS A 167 -11.99 -14.51 14.76
N PRO A 168 -10.82 -14.27 14.16
CA PRO A 168 -9.77 -13.47 14.76
C PRO A 168 -10.06 -11.98 14.71
N GLU A 169 -9.54 -11.25 15.70
CA GLU A 169 -9.44 -9.79 15.67
C GLU A 169 -8.48 -9.34 14.56
N TRP A 170 -8.67 -8.11 14.09
CA TRP A 170 -7.80 -7.49 13.09
C TRP A 170 -7.15 -6.22 13.64
N PHE A 171 -6.00 -5.85 13.10
CA PHE A 171 -5.23 -4.70 13.60
C PHE A 171 -6.07 -3.42 13.58
N TYR A 172 -5.90 -2.57 14.59
CA TYR A 172 -6.64 -1.32 14.79
C TYR A 172 -8.13 -1.45 15.12
N PHE A 173 -8.64 -2.67 15.33
CA PHE A 173 -10.05 -2.91 15.68
C PHE A 173 -10.20 -3.73 16.94
N GLY A 174 -11.37 -3.60 17.58
CA GLY A 174 -11.72 -4.31 18.82
C GLY A 174 -10.61 -4.19 19.88
N GLU A 175 -10.08 -5.33 20.29
CA GLU A 175 -9.01 -5.39 21.31
C GLU A 175 -7.65 -4.88 20.82
N LEU A 176 -7.45 -4.74 19.51
CA LEU A 176 -6.23 -4.23 18.87
C LEU A 176 -6.36 -2.76 18.43
N ALA A 177 -7.27 -1.98 19.03
CA ALA A 177 -7.58 -0.59 18.63
C ALA A 177 -6.49 0.47 18.91
N GLY A 178 -5.28 0.07 19.32
CA GLY A 178 -4.17 1.00 19.60
C GLY A 178 -3.62 1.70 18.36
N GLU A 179 -3.12 2.92 18.51
CA GLU A 179 -2.60 3.76 17.41
C GLU A 179 -1.50 3.07 16.57
N ASP A 180 -0.62 2.30 17.21
CA ASP A 180 0.47 1.58 16.52
C ASP A 180 0.02 0.29 15.82
N TYR A 181 -1.28 -0.02 15.84
CA TYR A 181 -1.90 -1.05 15.01
C TYR A 181 -2.61 -0.48 13.78
N LYS A 182 -2.74 0.85 13.63
CA LYS A 182 -3.27 1.46 12.39
C LYS A 182 -2.57 0.86 11.19
N HIS A 183 -3.29 0.44 10.16
CA HIS A 183 -2.70 -0.40 9.10
C HIS A 183 -1.49 0.25 8.44
N ASN A 184 -1.59 1.55 8.10
CA ASN A 184 -0.47 2.29 7.50
C ASN A 184 0.74 2.49 8.42
N ARG A 185 0.66 2.13 9.71
CA ARG A 185 1.81 2.07 10.63
C ARG A 185 2.67 0.82 10.42
N MET A 186 2.23 -0.13 9.58
CA MET A 186 3.11 -1.18 9.07
C MET A 186 4.35 -0.60 8.36
N ALA A 187 4.29 0.65 7.88
CA ALA A 187 5.43 1.35 7.30
C ALA A 187 6.62 1.49 8.27
N TYR A 188 6.43 1.41 9.59
CA TYR A 188 7.55 1.36 10.54
C TYR A 188 8.47 0.16 10.28
N LEU A 189 7.90 -0.97 9.90
CA LEU A 189 8.63 -2.17 9.53
C LEU A 189 9.32 -1.99 8.18
N ASP A 190 8.62 -1.41 7.19
CA ASP A 190 9.19 -1.13 5.87
C ASP A 190 10.40 -0.19 5.94
N LEU A 191 10.36 0.82 6.83
CA LEU A 191 11.49 1.71 7.12
C LEU A 191 12.70 0.97 7.68
N CYS A 192 12.49 -0.14 8.38
CA CYS A 192 13.56 -0.99 8.89
C CYS A 192 14.02 -2.04 7.85
N GLY A 193 13.52 -2.00 6.62
CA GLY A 193 13.91 -2.90 5.54
C GLY A 193 13.21 -4.27 5.56
N ILE A 194 12.17 -4.44 6.38
CA ILE A 194 11.37 -5.67 6.44
C ILE A 194 9.93 -5.39 6.01
N SER A 195 9.32 -6.32 5.29
CA SER A 195 7.97 -6.11 4.79
C SER A 195 6.96 -6.01 5.93
N GLY A 196 6.31 -4.85 6.05
CA GLY A 196 5.19 -4.68 6.99
C GLY A 196 4.01 -5.60 6.68
N LEU A 197 3.85 -6.05 5.43
CA LEU A 197 2.81 -7.01 5.03
C LEU A 197 2.95 -8.35 5.78
N SER A 198 4.17 -8.72 6.17
CA SER A 198 4.44 -9.98 6.88
C SER A 198 3.63 -10.13 8.15
N THR A 199 3.38 -9.05 8.90
CA THR A 199 2.61 -9.11 10.15
C THR A 199 1.14 -9.44 9.90
N PHE A 200 0.57 -8.92 8.81
CA PHE A 200 -0.78 -9.28 8.37
C PHE A 200 -0.83 -10.72 7.90
N TYR A 201 0.11 -11.14 7.04
CA TYR A 201 0.16 -12.49 6.53
C TYR A 201 0.32 -13.53 7.66
N LEU A 202 1.23 -13.29 8.59
CA LEU A 202 1.49 -14.19 9.72
C LEU A 202 0.35 -14.21 10.74
N ALA A 203 -0.36 -13.10 10.94
CA ALA A 203 -1.60 -13.08 11.72
C ALA A 203 -2.68 -13.96 11.07
N MET A 204 -2.95 -13.79 9.78
CA MET A 204 -3.92 -14.63 9.06
C MET A 204 -3.51 -16.11 9.06
N ARG A 205 -2.22 -16.40 8.80
CA ARG A 205 -1.66 -17.75 8.83
C ARG A 205 -1.77 -18.38 10.22
N GLY A 206 -1.54 -17.61 11.28
CA GLY A 206 -1.70 -18.08 12.65
C GLY A 206 -3.13 -18.50 12.95
N GLY A 207 -4.13 -17.73 12.51
CA GLY A 207 -5.54 -18.14 12.60
C GLY A 207 -5.83 -19.43 11.82
N LEU A 208 -5.23 -19.59 10.65
CA LEU A 208 -5.32 -20.83 9.88
C LEU A 208 -4.65 -22.02 10.60
N ASP A 209 -3.50 -21.80 11.24
CA ASP A 209 -2.80 -22.80 12.06
C ASP A 209 -3.68 -23.27 13.22
N VAL A 210 -4.39 -22.35 13.90
CA VAL A 210 -5.36 -22.72 14.96
C VAL A 210 -6.42 -23.68 14.43
N LEU A 211 -7.00 -23.41 13.25
CA LEU A 211 -8.00 -24.31 12.66
C LEU A 211 -7.39 -25.67 12.31
N TYR A 212 -6.18 -25.69 11.74
CA TYR A 212 -5.48 -26.92 11.36
C TYR A 212 -5.12 -27.79 12.56
N ASP A 213 -4.74 -27.18 13.68
CA ASP A 213 -4.37 -27.87 14.91
C ASP A 213 -5.60 -28.22 15.77
N TYR A 214 -6.78 -27.67 15.46
CA TYR A 214 -8.00 -28.00 16.19
C TYR A 214 -8.42 -29.47 15.95
N PRO A 215 -8.54 -30.32 16.98
CA PRO A 215 -8.70 -31.77 16.81
C PRO A 215 -9.88 -32.20 15.93
N SER A 216 -10.97 -31.42 15.96
CA SER A 216 -12.20 -31.73 15.22
C SER A 216 -12.22 -31.16 13.80
N THR A 217 -11.18 -30.48 13.33
CA THR A 217 -11.16 -29.93 11.96
C THR A 217 -10.88 -31.02 10.93
N ASP A 218 -11.68 -31.02 9.87
CA ASP A 218 -11.43 -31.70 8.61
C ASP A 218 -10.52 -30.84 7.72
N LEU A 219 -9.25 -31.23 7.62
CA LEU A 219 -8.20 -30.47 6.93
C LEU A 219 -8.40 -30.36 5.41
N ASN A 220 -9.34 -31.11 4.82
CA ASN A 220 -9.70 -31.00 3.40
C ASN A 220 -10.88 -30.06 3.16
N ARG A 221 -11.47 -29.48 4.22
CA ARG A 221 -12.64 -28.61 4.16
C ARG A 221 -12.43 -27.36 5.03
N VAL A 222 -11.35 -26.63 4.78
CA VAL A 222 -11.02 -25.38 5.46
C VAL A 222 -11.23 -24.21 4.49
N GLY A 223 -12.24 -23.39 4.75
CA GLY A 223 -12.58 -22.23 3.93
C GLY A 223 -12.14 -20.91 4.56
N MET A 224 -12.23 -19.83 3.79
CA MET A 224 -11.98 -18.46 4.28
C MET A 224 -12.97 -17.47 3.66
N THR A 225 -13.42 -16.51 4.45
CA THR A 225 -14.33 -15.44 4.02
C THR A 225 -14.14 -14.15 4.82
N GLY A 226 -14.45 -13.01 4.21
CA GLY A 226 -14.49 -11.71 4.85
C GLY A 226 -14.96 -10.60 3.90
N LEU A 227 -15.39 -9.47 4.47
CA LEU A 227 -15.81 -8.26 3.74
C LEU A 227 -14.69 -7.22 3.73
N SER A 228 -14.51 -6.47 2.63
CA SER A 228 -13.59 -5.32 2.57
C SER A 228 -12.15 -5.72 2.81
N GLY A 229 -11.48 -5.16 3.83
CA GLY A 229 -10.22 -5.69 4.35
C GLY A 229 -10.23 -7.21 4.58
N GLY A 230 -11.35 -7.80 5.00
CA GLY A 230 -11.52 -9.25 5.12
C GLY A 230 -11.59 -9.97 3.78
N GLY A 231 -12.11 -9.32 2.74
CA GLY A 231 -12.08 -9.83 1.37
C GLY A 231 -10.67 -9.79 0.79
N TRP A 232 -9.91 -8.73 1.08
CA TRP A 232 -8.47 -8.65 0.79
C TRP A 232 -7.68 -9.76 1.49
N GLN A 233 -7.88 -9.93 2.80
CA GLN A 233 -7.28 -11.00 3.58
C GLN A 233 -7.59 -12.38 2.97
N THR A 234 -8.85 -12.59 2.57
CA THR A 234 -9.30 -13.84 1.95
C THR A 234 -8.56 -14.12 0.64
N ILE A 235 -8.43 -13.15 -0.27
CA ILE A 235 -7.71 -13.39 -1.54
C ILE A 235 -6.21 -13.58 -1.32
N ILE A 236 -5.56 -12.80 -0.46
CA ILE A 236 -4.13 -12.89 -0.21
C ILE A 236 -3.76 -14.25 0.39
N LEU A 237 -4.39 -14.64 1.50
CA LEU A 237 -4.02 -15.90 2.14
C LEU A 237 -4.44 -17.09 1.29
N SER A 238 -5.61 -17.08 0.67
CA SER A 238 -6.06 -18.21 -0.14
C SER A 238 -5.21 -18.42 -1.41
N ALA A 239 -4.71 -17.34 -2.03
CA ALA A 239 -3.82 -17.46 -3.18
C ALA A 239 -2.44 -18.01 -2.77
N LEU A 240 -1.95 -17.65 -1.58
CA LEU A 240 -0.58 -17.93 -1.13
C LEU A 240 -0.44 -19.14 -0.19
N ASP A 241 -1.52 -19.61 0.43
CA ASP A 241 -1.56 -20.79 1.29
C ASP A 241 -2.62 -21.78 0.78
N GLU A 242 -2.16 -22.89 0.22
CA GLU A 242 -3.01 -23.88 -0.45
C GLU A 242 -3.82 -24.76 0.51
N ARG A 243 -3.62 -24.58 1.83
CA ARG A 243 -4.45 -25.18 2.88
C ARG A 243 -5.91 -24.72 2.80
N ILE A 244 -6.16 -23.51 2.30
CA ILE A 244 -7.54 -23.04 2.11
C ILE A 244 -8.14 -23.73 0.89
N SER A 245 -9.17 -24.54 1.11
CA SER A 245 -9.85 -25.33 0.08
C SER A 245 -11.06 -24.63 -0.55
N LEU A 246 -11.55 -23.54 0.05
CA LEU A 246 -12.71 -22.76 -0.44
C LEU A 246 -12.56 -21.28 -0.08
N SER A 247 -12.76 -20.38 -1.04
CA SER A 247 -12.54 -18.93 -0.85
C SER A 247 -13.80 -18.12 -1.15
N VAL A 248 -14.22 -17.24 -0.25
CA VAL A 248 -15.35 -16.32 -0.47
C VAL A 248 -14.98 -14.89 -0.09
N PRO A 249 -14.13 -14.20 -0.89
CA PRO A 249 -13.87 -12.79 -0.67
C PRO A 249 -15.11 -11.95 -1.04
N ASN A 250 -15.49 -11.01 -0.17
CA ASN A 250 -16.57 -10.06 -0.40
C ASN A 250 -16.02 -8.63 -0.49
N ALA A 251 -16.24 -7.95 -1.61
CA ALA A 251 -15.92 -6.55 -1.87
C ALA A 251 -14.57 -6.11 -1.28
N GLY A 252 -13.49 -6.84 -1.58
CA GLY A 252 -12.20 -6.66 -0.89
C GLY A 252 -11.00 -6.32 -1.77
N TYR A 253 -11.12 -6.45 -3.09
CA TYR A 253 -10.01 -6.21 -3.99
C TYR A 253 -10.48 -5.97 -5.43
N ILE A 254 -9.62 -5.30 -6.21
CA ILE A 254 -9.68 -5.12 -7.66
C ILE A 254 -8.24 -4.97 -8.19
N ASP A 255 -8.04 -5.13 -9.50
CA ASP A 255 -6.75 -4.96 -10.18
C ASP A 255 -6.20 -3.52 -10.03
N LEU A 256 -4.89 -3.36 -10.19
CA LEU A 256 -4.24 -2.07 -9.95
C LEU A 256 -4.70 -1.00 -10.95
N LYS A 257 -5.04 -1.38 -12.18
CA LYS A 257 -5.54 -0.43 -13.18
C LYS A 257 -6.79 0.29 -12.69
N ASN A 258 -7.78 -0.43 -12.16
CA ASN A 258 -8.97 0.21 -11.60
C ASN A 258 -8.66 1.03 -10.34
N ARG A 259 -7.68 0.64 -9.52
CA ARG A 259 -7.26 1.46 -8.36
C ARG A 259 -6.68 2.81 -8.78
N ILE A 260 -5.99 2.87 -9.93
CA ILE A 260 -5.47 4.11 -10.51
C ILE A 260 -6.61 4.99 -11.02
N ASP A 261 -7.60 4.40 -11.69
CA ASP A 261 -8.72 5.13 -12.28
C ASP A 261 -9.77 5.56 -11.23
N TYR A 262 -9.91 4.80 -10.15
CA TYR A 262 -10.92 4.99 -9.10
C TYR A 262 -10.29 5.06 -7.71
N ARG A 263 -10.14 6.28 -7.19
CA ARG A 263 -9.52 6.56 -5.89
C ARG A 263 -10.09 5.72 -4.73
N SER A 264 -11.41 5.49 -4.72
CA SER A 264 -12.08 4.71 -3.67
C SER A 264 -11.49 3.32 -3.50
N ASP A 265 -10.88 2.77 -4.55
CA ASP A 265 -10.44 1.38 -4.61
C ASP A 265 -8.95 1.24 -4.25
N ILE A 266 -8.23 2.35 -4.01
CA ILE A 266 -6.80 2.32 -3.64
C ILE A 266 -6.61 1.58 -2.32
N GLY A 267 -7.28 1.98 -1.24
CA GLY A 267 -7.12 1.33 0.07
C GLY A 267 -5.81 1.67 0.80
N ASP A 268 -5.46 0.83 1.78
CA ASP A 268 -4.30 0.99 2.67
C ASP A 268 -3.01 0.30 2.14
N LEU A 269 -1.88 0.45 2.84
CA LEU A 269 -0.57 -0.11 2.47
C LEU A 269 -0.56 -1.63 2.30
N GLU A 270 -1.29 -2.37 3.14
CA GLU A 270 -1.37 -3.83 3.02
C GLU A 270 -2.10 -4.26 1.75
N GLN A 271 -3.01 -3.42 1.25
CA GLN A 271 -3.75 -3.66 0.01
C GLN A 271 -2.96 -3.26 -1.25
N ASN A 272 -1.85 -2.53 -1.09
CA ASN A 272 -0.94 -2.16 -2.18
C ASN A 272 0.52 -2.43 -1.78
N PRO A 273 0.89 -3.71 -1.54
CA PRO A 273 2.22 -4.02 -1.05
C PRO A 273 3.31 -3.61 -2.04
N THR A 274 4.41 -3.09 -1.50
CA THR A 274 5.60 -2.75 -2.30
C THR A 274 6.06 -3.98 -3.09
N ASP A 275 6.27 -3.79 -4.39
CA ASP A 275 6.71 -4.77 -5.38
C ASP A 275 5.65 -5.82 -5.81
N LEU A 276 4.43 -5.85 -5.25
CA LEU A 276 3.44 -6.89 -5.59
C LEU A 276 3.15 -6.98 -7.10
N VAL A 277 2.78 -5.85 -7.72
CA VAL A 277 2.36 -5.81 -9.13
C VAL A 277 3.54 -5.88 -10.09
N SER A 278 4.78 -5.78 -9.59
CA SER A 278 5.96 -6.16 -10.40
C SER A 278 6.06 -7.67 -10.65
N ILE A 279 5.31 -8.48 -9.89
CA ILE A 279 5.28 -9.94 -9.96
C ILE A 279 3.90 -10.42 -10.42
N ALA A 280 2.83 -9.98 -9.74
CA ALA A 280 1.47 -10.41 -9.98
C ALA A 280 0.44 -9.37 -9.49
N ASP A 281 -0.62 -9.16 -10.27
CA ASP A 281 -1.79 -8.36 -9.84
C ASP A 281 -2.88 -9.27 -9.23
N TYR A 282 -3.92 -8.70 -8.62
CA TYR A 282 -5.04 -9.41 -8.01
C TYR A 282 -5.79 -10.36 -8.96
N THR A 283 -5.77 -10.09 -10.26
CA THR A 283 -6.29 -11.01 -11.28
C THR A 283 -5.53 -12.34 -11.27
N TYR A 284 -4.20 -12.31 -11.12
CA TYR A 284 -3.38 -13.52 -11.01
C TYR A 284 -3.65 -14.26 -9.71
N LEU A 285 -3.74 -13.53 -8.60
CA LEU A 285 -4.09 -14.13 -7.30
C LEU A 285 -5.43 -14.87 -7.37
N THR A 286 -6.41 -14.30 -8.08
CA THR A 286 -7.70 -14.96 -8.33
C THR A 286 -7.55 -16.19 -9.21
N GLY A 287 -6.72 -16.12 -10.26
CA GLY A 287 -6.36 -17.27 -11.09
C GLY A 287 -5.71 -18.40 -10.29
N MET A 288 -4.89 -18.09 -9.28
CA MET A 288 -4.22 -19.07 -8.40
C MET A 288 -5.19 -19.82 -7.48
N LEU A 289 -6.45 -19.39 -7.41
CA LEU A 289 -7.48 -20.14 -6.70
C LEU A 289 -7.93 -21.36 -7.52
N ALA A 290 -7.84 -21.34 -8.86
CA ALA A 290 -8.23 -22.47 -9.68
C ALA A 290 -7.41 -23.74 -9.32
N PRO A 291 -8.04 -24.93 -9.17
CA PRO A 291 -9.46 -25.24 -9.38
C PRO A 291 -10.37 -25.15 -8.13
N ARG A 292 -9.89 -24.60 -7.02
CA ARG A 292 -10.58 -24.58 -5.72
C ARG A 292 -11.88 -23.76 -5.78
N PRO A 293 -12.99 -24.24 -5.18
CA PRO A 293 -14.24 -23.50 -5.07
C PRO A 293 -14.05 -22.06 -4.61
N THR A 294 -14.48 -21.11 -5.44
CA THR A 294 -14.37 -19.67 -5.18
C THR A 294 -15.68 -18.97 -5.52
N LEU A 295 -16.21 -18.20 -4.58
CA LEU A 295 -17.36 -17.32 -4.76
C LEU A 295 -16.92 -15.88 -4.56
N LEU A 296 -16.97 -15.07 -5.61
CA LEU A 296 -16.75 -13.64 -5.52
C LEU A 296 -18.07 -12.93 -5.20
N LEU A 297 -18.12 -12.24 -4.07
CA LEU A 297 -19.25 -11.38 -3.69
C LEU A 297 -18.86 -9.92 -3.92
N TYR A 298 -19.70 -9.16 -4.60
CA TYR A 298 -19.56 -7.72 -4.74
C TYR A 298 -20.92 -7.03 -4.69
N ASN A 299 -20.94 -5.75 -4.31
CA ASN A 299 -22.19 -5.01 -4.10
C ASN A 299 -22.45 -4.01 -5.25
N GLN A 300 -23.68 -3.98 -5.76
CA GLN A 300 -24.05 -3.20 -6.95
C GLN A 300 -23.79 -1.70 -6.81
N LYS A 301 -24.11 -1.16 -5.64
CA LYS A 301 -24.04 0.27 -5.29
C LYS A 301 -23.12 0.45 -4.09
N ASP A 302 -21.99 -0.27 -4.10
CA ASP A 302 -21.01 -0.17 -3.04
C ASP A 302 -20.62 1.30 -2.82
N ASP A 303 -20.95 1.82 -1.65
CA ASP A 303 -20.77 3.20 -1.23
C ASP A 303 -19.42 3.44 -0.54
N CYS A 304 -18.57 2.40 -0.49
CA CYS A 304 -17.20 2.46 -0.01
C CYS A 304 -16.19 2.27 -1.15
N CYS A 305 -16.15 1.08 -1.76
CA CYS A 305 -15.11 0.66 -2.70
C CYS A 305 -15.49 -0.60 -3.49
N PHE A 306 -14.77 -0.89 -4.57
CA PHE A 306 -14.89 -2.13 -5.36
C PHE A 306 -16.31 -2.40 -5.89
N VAL A 307 -16.97 -1.38 -6.46
CA VAL A 307 -18.31 -1.52 -7.05
C VAL A 307 -18.36 -2.72 -8.01
N ALA A 308 -19.43 -3.51 -7.90
CA ALA A 308 -19.59 -4.79 -8.61
C ALA A 308 -19.30 -4.70 -10.12
N GLU A 309 -19.83 -3.71 -10.83
CA GLU A 309 -19.59 -3.55 -12.27
C GLU A 309 -18.09 -3.48 -12.61
N ARG A 310 -17.30 -2.74 -11.81
CA ARG A 310 -15.86 -2.63 -12.01
C ARG A 310 -15.18 -3.97 -11.72
N ALA A 311 -15.49 -4.56 -10.57
CA ALA A 311 -14.89 -5.83 -10.15
C ALA A 311 -15.21 -7.00 -11.09
N GLU A 312 -16.42 -7.03 -11.65
CA GLU A 312 -16.82 -8.04 -12.63
C GLU A 312 -15.90 -8.01 -13.87
N SER A 313 -15.67 -6.82 -14.41
CA SER A 313 -14.82 -6.62 -15.59
C SER A 313 -13.33 -6.84 -15.29
N ALA A 314 -12.87 -6.44 -14.11
CA ALA A 314 -11.46 -6.42 -13.72
C ALA A 314 -10.95 -7.73 -13.12
N VAL A 315 -11.81 -8.46 -12.43
CA VAL A 315 -11.45 -9.65 -11.65
C VAL A 315 -12.16 -10.88 -12.17
N TYR A 316 -13.49 -10.86 -12.24
CA TYR A 316 -14.26 -12.07 -12.55
C TYR A 316 -14.03 -12.55 -13.98
N HIS A 317 -14.30 -11.72 -14.99
CA HIS A 317 -14.13 -12.13 -16.39
C HIS A 317 -12.69 -12.56 -16.73
N PRO A 318 -11.65 -11.83 -16.30
CA PRO A 318 -10.26 -12.24 -16.56
C PRO A 318 -9.85 -13.52 -15.82
N ALA A 319 -10.51 -13.88 -14.72
CA ALA A 319 -10.21 -15.09 -13.95
C ALA A 319 -10.86 -16.37 -14.54
N ILE A 320 -11.96 -16.25 -15.30
CA ILE A 320 -12.68 -17.40 -15.88
C ILE A 320 -11.77 -18.38 -16.66
N PRO A 321 -10.86 -17.91 -17.56
CA PRO A 321 -10.00 -18.81 -18.32
C PRO A 321 -9.12 -19.72 -17.46
N PHE A 322 -8.68 -19.27 -16.28
CA PHE A 322 -7.87 -20.12 -15.38
C PHE A 322 -8.67 -21.33 -14.88
N PHE A 323 -9.94 -21.13 -14.52
CA PHE A 323 -10.81 -22.24 -14.13
C PHE A 323 -11.20 -23.14 -15.32
N GLN A 324 -11.21 -22.60 -16.54
CA GLN A 324 -11.41 -23.39 -17.77
C GLN A 324 -10.26 -24.38 -18.01
N LEU A 325 -9.00 -24.01 -17.71
CA LEU A 325 -7.84 -24.91 -17.85
C LEU A 325 -8.02 -26.24 -17.10
N PHE A 326 -8.76 -26.22 -15.99
CA PHE A 326 -9.03 -27.40 -15.16
C PHE A 326 -10.38 -28.07 -15.45
N ALA A 327 -11.18 -27.53 -16.37
CA ALA A 327 -12.59 -27.89 -16.57
C ALA A 327 -13.41 -27.73 -15.26
N LYS A 328 -13.15 -26.66 -14.50
CA LYS A 328 -13.76 -26.38 -13.19
C LYS A 328 -14.42 -25.00 -13.13
N THR A 329 -14.91 -24.47 -14.25
CA THR A 329 -15.66 -23.20 -14.26
C THR A 329 -16.87 -23.19 -13.32
N ALA A 330 -17.53 -24.33 -13.11
CA ALA A 330 -18.64 -24.46 -12.15
C ALA A 330 -18.23 -24.29 -10.66
N ASN A 331 -16.93 -24.27 -10.37
CA ASN A 331 -16.37 -23.96 -9.05
C ASN A 331 -16.12 -22.46 -8.86
N PHE A 332 -16.21 -21.64 -9.92
CA PHE A 332 -15.99 -20.20 -9.85
C PHE A 332 -17.30 -19.46 -10.09
N VAL A 333 -17.79 -18.79 -9.06
CA VAL A 333 -19.09 -18.14 -9.06
C VAL A 333 -18.91 -16.67 -8.75
N TYR A 334 -19.67 -15.82 -9.44
CA TYR A 334 -19.80 -14.41 -9.14
C TYR A 334 -21.22 -14.11 -8.69
N TYR A 335 -21.35 -13.28 -7.67
CA TYR A 335 -22.64 -12.80 -7.21
C TYR A 335 -22.60 -11.31 -6.94
N GLU A 336 -23.54 -10.61 -7.56
CA GLU A 336 -23.78 -9.18 -7.36
C GLU A 336 -24.93 -9.01 -6.36
N ASN A 337 -24.62 -8.52 -5.16
CA ASN A 337 -25.63 -8.13 -4.18
C ASN A 337 -26.35 -6.86 -4.61
N LYS A 338 -27.68 -6.93 -4.66
CA LYS A 338 -28.57 -5.82 -5.10
C LYS A 338 -29.43 -5.24 -3.99
N ASP A 339 -29.58 -5.97 -2.88
CA ASP A 339 -30.36 -5.57 -1.72
C ASP A 339 -29.55 -5.82 -0.43
N PRO A 340 -29.12 -4.76 0.28
CA PRO A 340 -29.25 -3.35 -0.07
C PRO A 340 -28.36 -2.93 -1.25
N GLY A 341 -27.37 -3.76 -1.62
CA GLY A 341 -26.38 -3.45 -2.65
C GLY A 341 -25.32 -2.43 -2.23
N THR A 342 -25.32 -1.96 -0.99
CA THR A 342 -24.29 -1.09 -0.39
C THR A 342 -23.08 -1.90 0.10
N HIS A 343 -22.05 -1.28 0.69
CA HIS A 343 -20.89 -2.01 1.21
C HIS A 343 -21.26 -2.90 2.41
N ASN A 344 -21.60 -4.17 2.18
CA ASN A 344 -22.19 -5.02 3.22
C ASN A 344 -21.81 -6.51 3.12
N TYR A 345 -22.05 -7.23 4.22
CA TYR A 345 -22.14 -8.69 4.27
C TYR A 345 -23.43 -9.08 5.00
N ASP A 346 -24.53 -8.50 4.53
CA ASP A 346 -25.88 -8.68 5.07
C ASP A 346 -26.50 -9.99 4.60
N LEU A 347 -27.77 -10.20 4.97
CA LEU A 347 -28.50 -11.46 4.80
C LEU A 347 -28.33 -12.08 3.41
N ASP A 348 -28.51 -11.30 2.33
CA ASP A 348 -28.40 -11.82 0.97
C ASP A 348 -27.00 -12.40 0.68
N ASN A 349 -25.95 -11.61 0.93
CA ASN A 349 -24.56 -12.07 0.80
C ASN A 349 -24.27 -13.29 1.70
N ARG A 350 -24.75 -13.30 2.95
CA ARG A 350 -24.58 -14.42 3.89
C ARG A 350 -25.26 -15.69 3.39
N GLU A 351 -26.46 -15.61 2.86
CA GLU A 351 -27.15 -16.77 2.30
C GLU A 351 -26.47 -17.32 1.04
N GLN A 352 -25.95 -16.47 0.16
CA GLN A 352 -25.13 -16.95 -0.96
C GLN A 352 -23.90 -17.72 -0.47
N PHE A 353 -23.24 -17.19 0.55
CA PHE A 353 -22.11 -17.85 1.19
C PHE A 353 -22.51 -19.21 1.81
N TYR A 354 -23.62 -19.28 2.57
CA TYR A 354 -24.08 -20.53 3.17
C TYR A 354 -24.44 -21.58 2.11
N ARG A 355 -25.12 -21.18 1.03
CA ARG A 355 -25.42 -22.07 -0.11
C ARG A 355 -24.14 -22.63 -0.73
N PHE A 356 -23.13 -21.77 -0.91
CA PHE A 356 -21.85 -22.16 -1.49
C PHE A 356 -21.08 -23.14 -0.61
N VAL A 357 -20.98 -22.85 0.70
CA VAL A 357 -20.35 -23.76 1.68
C VAL A 357 -21.10 -25.08 1.74
N LYS A 358 -22.44 -25.06 1.83
CA LYS A 358 -23.27 -26.26 1.86
C LYS A 358 -23.00 -27.16 0.65
N LYS A 359 -23.01 -26.58 -0.56
CA LYS A 359 -22.77 -27.30 -1.82
C LYS A 359 -21.40 -27.96 -1.83
N HIS A 360 -20.34 -27.21 -1.50
CA HIS A 360 -18.96 -27.68 -1.67
C HIS A 360 -18.45 -28.54 -0.50
N TYR A 361 -18.98 -28.37 0.71
CA TYR A 361 -18.63 -29.18 1.89
C TYR A 361 -19.66 -30.25 2.24
N ALA A 362 -20.65 -30.46 1.36
CA ALA A 362 -21.68 -31.50 1.46
C ALA A 362 -22.42 -31.50 2.80
N LEU A 363 -22.89 -30.33 3.24
CA LEU A 363 -23.66 -30.18 4.48
C LEU A 363 -25.12 -30.59 4.27
N LEU A 364 -25.36 -31.88 4.00
CA LEU A 364 -26.65 -32.42 3.51
C LEU A 364 -27.85 -32.09 4.41
N ASP A 365 -27.66 -32.08 5.72
CA ASP A 365 -28.73 -31.84 6.72
C ASP A 365 -28.89 -30.35 7.07
N SER A 366 -28.10 -29.46 6.47
CA SER A 366 -28.13 -28.02 6.78
C SER A 366 -29.11 -27.25 5.88
N THR A 367 -29.76 -26.24 6.44
CA THR A 367 -30.58 -25.28 5.66
C THR A 367 -29.70 -24.30 4.90
N GLU A 368 -30.16 -23.86 3.72
CA GLU A 368 -29.49 -22.83 2.90
C GLU A 368 -29.74 -21.42 3.41
N SER A 369 -30.92 -21.19 4.00
CA SER A 369 -31.29 -19.90 4.55
C SER A 369 -30.60 -19.62 5.89
N GLU A 370 -30.50 -18.35 6.23
CA GLU A 370 -30.07 -17.94 7.56
C GLU A 370 -31.02 -18.48 8.64
N ILE A 371 -30.45 -19.01 9.73
CA ILE A 371 -31.16 -19.36 10.95
C ILE A 371 -31.25 -18.08 11.78
N PRO A 372 -32.47 -17.59 12.12
CA PRO A 372 -32.64 -16.40 12.96
C PRO A 372 -31.84 -16.54 14.26
N SER A 373 -30.99 -15.56 14.53
CA SER A 373 -29.98 -15.61 15.61
C SER A 373 -29.69 -14.24 16.22
N GLU A 374 -30.49 -13.22 15.90
CA GLU A 374 -30.31 -11.84 16.37
C GLU A 374 -30.42 -11.73 17.90
N ALA A 375 -31.26 -12.57 18.51
CA ALA A 375 -31.39 -12.65 19.97
C ALA A 375 -30.17 -13.31 20.68
N GLU A 376 -29.21 -13.83 19.91
CA GLU A 376 -28.00 -14.50 20.40
C GLU A 376 -26.73 -13.67 20.21
N LEU A 377 -26.87 -12.43 19.70
CA LEU A 377 -25.79 -11.47 19.63
C LEU A 377 -25.31 -11.10 21.03
N LEU A 378 -23.98 -11.06 21.20
CA LEU A 378 -23.33 -10.70 22.45
C LEU A 378 -22.67 -9.34 22.34
N THR A 379 -22.55 -8.65 23.47
CA THR A 379 -21.85 -7.37 23.53
C THR A 379 -20.34 -7.55 23.41
N ALA A 380 -19.63 -6.47 23.08
CA ALA A 380 -18.18 -6.47 23.04
C ALA A 380 -17.56 -6.94 24.37
N GLU A 381 -18.10 -6.50 25.51
CA GLU A 381 -17.59 -6.89 26.84
C GLU A 381 -17.75 -8.39 27.10
N GLN A 382 -18.84 -8.99 26.62
CA GLN A 382 -19.06 -10.43 26.74
C GLN A 382 -18.08 -11.23 25.88
N LEU A 383 -17.65 -10.68 24.75
CA LEU A 383 -16.76 -11.30 23.78
C LEU A 383 -15.26 -11.02 24.00
N THR A 384 -14.90 -10.07 24.85
CA THR A 384 -13.50 -9.75 25.17
C THR A 384 -12.73 -10.99 25.64
N VAL A 385 -11.55 -11.21 25.06
CA VAL A 385 -10.61 -12.30 25.41
C VAL A 385 -9.54 -11.80 26.39
N GLY A 386 -8.97 -10.62 26.11
CA GLY A 386 -7.87 -10.03 26.84
C GLY A 386 -6.53 -10.19 26.14
N LEU A 387 -5.76 -9.11 26.09
CA LEU A 387 -4.37 -9.10 25.63
C LEU A 387 -3.39 -9.12 26.81
N PRO A 388 -2.20 -9.72 26.66
CA PRO A 388 -1.14 -9.58 27.65
C PRO A 388 -0.64 -8.13 27.71
N GLU A 389 -0.11 -7.74 28.87
CA GLU A 389 0.57 -6.45 29.02
C GLU A 389 1.76 -6.36 28.05
N GLY A 390 1.89 -5.23 27.36
CA GLY A 390 2.96 -5.02 26.39
C GLY A 390 2.83 -5.86 25.11
N ASN A 391 1.61 -6.25 24.72
CA ASN A 391 1.37 -6.93 23.44
C ASN A 391 2.07 -6.18 22.29
N ALA A 392 2.88 -6.89 21.52
CA ALA A 392 3.66 -6.29 20.46
C ALA A 392 2.74 -5.71 19.37
N ASN A 393 3.18 -4.62 18.77
CA ASN A 393 2.53 -3.89 17.69
C ASN A 393 3.55 -3.51 16.60
N PHE A 394 3.13 -2.87 15.52
CA PHE A 394 4.03 -2.54 14.41
C PHE A 394 5.24 -1.71 14.86
N PHE A 395 5.04 -0.75 15.77
CA PHE A 395 6.13 0.07 16.31
C PHE A 395 7.13 -0.74 17.14
N THR A 396 6.67 -1.52 18.11
CA THR A 396 7.56 -2.32 18.98
C THR A 396 8.32 -3.40 18.20
N LEU A 397 7.67 -4.03 17.21
CA LEU A 397 8.32 -5.00 16.33
C LEU A 397 9.40 -4.31 15.48
N ALA A 398 9.08 -3.18 14.84
CA ALA A 398 10.04 -2.40 14.07
C ALA A 398 11.20 -1.90 14.92
N LYS A 399 10.92 -1.36 16.13
CA LYS A 399 11.93 -0.88 17.06
C LYS A 399 12.89 -2.00 17.49
N THR A 400 12.36 -3.19 17.78
CA THR A 400 13.19 -4.35 18.13
C THR A 400 14.10 -4.73 16.96
N TYR A 401 13.55 -4.77 15.73
CA TYR A 401 14.34 -5.10 14.56
C TYR A 401 15.40 -4.04 14.21
N LEU A 402 15.08 -2.75 14.38
CA LEU A 402 15.99 -1.61 14.19
C LEU A 402 17.29 -1.77 14.99
N GLU A 403 17.23 -2.34 16.19
CA GLU A 403 18.41 -2.58 17.04
C GLU A 403 19.39 -3.59 16.44
N SER A 404 18.91 -4.48 15.56
CA SER A 404 19.70 -5.51 14.88
C SER A 404 20.29 -5.07 13.54
N LEU A 405 19.89 -3.90 13.01
CA LEU A 405 20.34 -3.45 11.70
C LEU A 405 21.86 -3.19 11.66
N PRO A 406 22.53 -3.56 10.56
CA PRO A 406 23.97 -3.37 10.43
C PRO A 406 24.32 -1.88 10.46
N LYS A 407 25.37 -1.54 11.22
CA LYS A 407 25.95 -0.20 11.23
C LYS A 407 27.10 -0.14 10.23
N ASP A 408 26.98 0.73 9.22
CA ASP A 408 27.99 0.93 8.18
C ASP A 408 28.39 2.42 8.07
N PRO A 409 29.15 2.94 9.07
CA PRO A 409 29.55 4.34 9.08
C PRO A 409 30.59 4.65 8.01
N VAL A 410 30.58 5.91 7.52
CA VAL A 410 31.61 6.41 6.60
C VAL A 410 32.99 6.34 7.28
N PRO A 411 34.01 5.73 6.65
CA PRO A 411 35.39 5.79 7.15
C PRO A 411 35.88 7.25 7.20
N MET A 412 36.40 7.68 8.36
CA MET A 412 36.78 9.08 8.60
C MET A 412 38.30 9.34 8.53
N THR A 413 39.12 8.30 8.37
CA THR A 413 40.57 8.37 8.61
C THR A 413 41.44 7.97 7.42
N ASP A 414 40.86 7.38 6.38
CA ASP A 414 41.61 6.91 5.20
C ASP A 414 40.81 7.20 3.92
N ASP A 415 41.43 7.95 3.00
CA ASP A 415 40.80 8.40 1.74
C ASP A 415 40.50 7.23 0.78
N ALA A 416 41.33 6.18 0.77
CA ALA A 416 41.13 5.02 -0.09
C ALA A 416 39.98 4.15 0.41
N GLU A 417 39.91 3.91 1.73
CA GLU A 417 38.79 3.25 2.38
C GLU A 417 37.49 4.03 2.19
N GLN A 418 37.54 5.37 2.35
CA GLN A 418 36.38 6.22 2.12
C GLN A 418 35.89 6.12 0.67
N LYS A 419 36.81 6.13 -0.31
CA LYS A 419 36.45 5.98 -1.71
C LYS A 419 35.80 4.62 -2.00
N GLN A 420 36.38 3.54 -1.49
CA GLN A 420 35.82 2.20 -1.64
C GLN A 420 34.43 2.08 -0.99
N TRP A 421 34.27 2.66 0.20
CA TRP A 421 32.97 2.76 0.87
C TRP A 421 31.96 3.51 0.03
N GLN A 422 32.33 4.67 -0.54
CA GLN A 422 31.45 5.47 -1.39
C GLN A 422 31.01 4.70 -2.65
N GLU A 423 31.93 3.99 -3.32
CA GLU A 423 31.62 3.16 -4.48
C GLU A 423 30.62 2.05 -4.12
N SER A 424 30.85 1.36 -3.00
CA SER A 424 29.93 0.33 -2.50
C SER A 424 28.57 0.91 -2.10
N ALA A 425 28.55 2.04 -1.38
CA ALA A 425 27.33 2.71 -0.96
C ALA A 425 26.50 3.19 -2.15
N ARG A 426 27.14 3.73 -3.20
CA ARG A 426 26.45 4.12 -4.45
C ARG A 426 25.83 2.91 -5.14
N SER A 427 26.53 1.78 -5.21
CA SER A 427 25.99 0.54 -5.79
C SER A 427 24.76 0.05 -5.00
N ARG A 428 24.82 0.07 -3.67
CA ARG A 428 23.67 -0.29 -2.82
C ARG A 428 22.50 0.69 -3.00
N LEU A 429 22.76 1.99 -3.05
CA LEU A 429 21.73 3.01 -3.29
C LEU A 429 21.05 2.81 -4.65
N GLN A 430 21.81 2.49 -5.71
CA GLN A 430 21.24 2.18 -7.02
C GLN A 430 20.27 0.99 -6.95
N GLN A 431 20.62 -0.06 -6.20
CA GLN A 431 19.76 -1.23 -6.00
C GLN A 431 18.51 -0.90 -5.18
N VAL A 432 18.67 -0.22 -4.05
CA VAL A 432 17.56 0.16 -3.14
C VAL A 432 16.58 1.11 -3.83
N LEU A 433 17.09 2.10 -4.56
CA LEU A 433 16.30 3.08 -5.31
C LEU A 433 15.79 2.57 -6.65
N ARG A 434 16.17 1.34 -7.05
CA ARG A 434 15.78 0.72 -8.34
C ARG A 434 16.15 1.59 -9.55
N LEU A 435 17.35 2.17 -9.54
CA LEU A 435 17.84 3.01 -10.63
C LEU A 435 18.26 2.15 -11.83
N SER A 436 17.67 2.42 -13.00
CA SER A 436 18.16 1.96 -14.31
C SER A 436 19.56 2.53 -14.61
N PRO A 437 20.34 1.94 -15.52
CA PRO A 437 21.51 2.61 -16.09
C PRO A 437 21.15 4.01 -16.61
N LEU A 438 22.03 4.99 -16.41
CA LEU A 438 21.75 6.38 -16.85
C LEU A 438 21.63 6.51 -18.36
N ALA A 439 22.40 5.70 -19.10
CA ALA A 439 22.39 5.69 -20.56
C ALA A 439 21.05 5.24 -21.19
N ASP A 440 20.17 4.62 -20.40
CA ASP A 440 18.85 4.16 -20.87
C ASP A 440 17.78 5.26 -20.77
N ASP A 441 18.08 6.36 -20.08
CA ASP A 441 17.15 7.46 -19.82
C ASP A 441 17.67 8.78 -20.40
N GLY A 442 16.76 9.74 -20.61
CA GLY A 442 17.10 11.02 -21.21
C GLY A 442 15.96 12.04 -21.12
N ILE A 443 16.27 13.28 -21.51
CA ILE A 443 15.27 14.29 -21.83
C ILE A 443 14.87 14.10 -23.30
N THR A 444 13.61 13.73 -23.54
CA THR A 444 13.07 13.47 -24.89
C THR A 444 12.51 14.73 -25.56
N ALA A 445 12.16 15.75 -24.78
CA ALA A 445 11.74 17.06 -25.29
C ALA A 445 12.03 18.17 -24.27
N ASP A 446 12.43 19.36 -24.74
CA ASP A 446 12.70 20.54 -23.92
C ASP A 446 11.90 21.77 -24.40
N GLN A 447 10.64 21.86 -23.97
CA GLN A 447 9.74 22.91 -24.44
C GLN A 447 9.94 24.21 -23.65
N LEU A 448 10.36 25.28 -24.32
CA LEU A 448 10.30 26.64 -23.78
C LEU A 448 8.85 27.15 -23.86
N LEU A 449 8.22 27.37 -22.70
CA LEU A 449 6.85 27.89 -22.61
C LEU A 449 6.81 29.41 -22.72
N GLU A 450 7.73 30.08 -22.03
CA GLU A 450 7.69 31.52 -21.86
C GLU A 450 9.07 32.10 -21.58
N ARG A 451 9.24 33.36 -21.98
CA ARG A 451 10.38 34.19 -21.63
C ARG A 451 9.88 35.58 -21.21
N GLU A 452 10.32 36.03 -20.04
CA GLU A 452 10.06 37.39 -19.54
C GLU A 452 11.37 38.04 -19.10
N SER A 453 11.40 39.37 -19.07
CA SER A 453 12.51 40.16 -18.53
C SER A 453 11.99 41.34 -17.73
N ARG A 454 12.48 41.53 -16.50
CA ARG A 454 12.17 42.68 -15.63
C ARG A 454 13.40 43.04 -14.80
N ASN A 455 13.65 44.34 -14.62
CA ASN A 455 14.70 44.86 -13.73
C ASN A 455 16.07 44.15 -13.88
N SER A 456 16.56 44.01 -15.12
CA SER A 456 17.86 43.38 -15.39
C SER A 456 17.97 41.89 -15.00
N VAL A 457 16.82 41.22 -14.80
CA VAL A 457 16.70 39.76 -14.67
C VAL A 457 15.81 39.24 -15.78
N LYS A 458 16.21 38.12 -16.36
CA LYS A 458 15.42 37.39 -17.36
C LYS A 458 15.02 36.04 -16.78
N ILE A 459 13.78 35.62 -17.03
CA ILE A 459 13.29 34.28 -16.69
C ILE A 459 12.90 33.52 -17.96
N GLU A 460 13.17 32.22 -17.96
CA GLU A 460 12.62 31.27 -18.92
C GLU A 460 11.95 30.12 -18.20
N ARG A 461 10.77 29.70 -18.67
CA ARG A 461 10.03 28.55 -18.14
C ARG A 461 10.07 27.40 -19.11
N TYR A 462 10.47 26.22 -18.64
CA TYR A 462 10.56 25.02 -19.46
C TYR A 462 9.76 23.87 -18.88
N GLN A 463 9.20 23.06 -19.77
CA GLN A 463 8.83 21.68 -19.48
C GLN A 463 9.86 20.76 -20.13
N LEU A 464 10.52 19.94 -19.32
CA LEU A 464 11.36 18.85 -19.83
C LEU A 464 10.60 17.54 -19.72
N ARG A 465 10.45 16.82 -20.85
CA ARG A 465 9.85 15.48 -20.88
C ARG A 465 10.95 14.43 -20.72
N THR A 466 10.81 13.49 -19.80
CA THR A 466 11.73 12.36 -19.62
C THR A 466 11.30 11.13 -20.42
N THR A 467 12.22 10.17 -20.57
CA THR A 467 11.93 8.88 -21.24
C THR A 467 10.71 8.17 -20.68
N ASP A 468 10.51 8.22 -19.35
CA ASP A 468 9.38 7.65 -18.63
C ASP A 468 8.07 8.47 -18.75
N GLN A 469 8.05 9.48 -19.63
CA GLN A 469 6.89 10.31 -19.91
C GLN A 469 6.42 11.15 -18.72
N LEU A 470 7.30 11.42 -17.76
CA LEU A 470 7.05 12.41 -16.71
C LEU A 470 7.58 13.79 -17.15
N THR A 471 6.94 14.85 -16.67
CA THR A 471 7.38 16.23 -16.92
C THR A 471 8.15 16.78 -15.72
N LEU A 472 9.34 17.36 -15.96
CA LEU A 472 10.01 18.24 -15.01
C LEU A 472 9.68 19.70 -15.34
N PRO A 473 8.97 20.41 -14.47
CA PRO A 473 8.83 21.85 -14.57
C PRO A 473 10.09 22.55 -14.04
N LEU A 474 10.64 23.48 -14.82
CA LEU A 474 11.77 24.30 -14.35
C LEU A 474 11.66 25.76 -14.77
N MET A 475 12.25 26.61 -13.94
CA MET A 475 12.42 28.04 -14.20
C MET A 475 13.91 28.37 -14.19
N VAL A 476 14.37 29.08 -15.22
CA VAL A 476 15.76 29.54 -15.34
C VAL A 476 15.80 31.05 -15.18
N PHE A 477 16.53 31.52 -14.19
CA PHE A 477 16.77 32.93 -13.91
C PHE A 477 18.18 33.32 -14.37
N TYR A 478 18.25 34.32 -15.23
CA TYR A 478 19.48 34.88 -15.77
C TYR A 478 19.69 36.29 -15.20
N PRO A 479 20.88 36.58 -14.65
CA PRO A 479 21.29 37.94 -14.33
C PRO A 479 21.62 38.72 -15.62
N ASP A 480 21.66 40.06 -15.52
CA ASP A 480 21.89 40.99 -16.64
C ASP A 480 23.19 40.74 -17.41
N GLN A 481 24.26 40.46 -16.65
CA GLN A 481 25.56 40.06 -17.17
C GLN A 481 25.93 38.72 -16.53
N PRO A 482 25.53 37.59 -17.14
CA PRO A 482 25.87 36.29 -16.59
C PRO A 482 27.39 36.13 -16.58
N GLN A 483 27.94 35.83 -15.40
CA GLN A 483 29.30 35.30 -15.34
C GLN A 483 29.25 33.95 -16.05
N HIS A 484 29.72 33.91 -17.30
CA HIS A 484 29.80 32.68 -18.07
C HIS A 484 30.53 31.63 -17.22
N GLN A 485 29.81 30.55 -16.85
CA GLN A 485 30.25 29.27 -16.24
C GLN A 485 29.65 28.90 -14.87
N ASN A 486 28.98 29.78 -14.13
CA ASN A 486 28.40 29.41 -12.83
C ASN A 486 26.87 29.23 -12.89
N ILE A 487 26.42 27.97 -12.87
CA ILE A 487 25.01 27.59 -12.81
C ILE A 487 24.71 26.90 -11.49
N VAL A 488 23.64 27.34 -10.83
CA VAL A 488 23.12 26.78 -9.58
C VAL A 488 21.77 26.14 -9.86
N ILE A 489 21.59 24.85 -9.52
CA ILE A 489 20.26 24.25 -9.39
C ILE A 489 19.85 24.38 -7.92
N ALA A 490 18.75 25.08 -7.68
CA ALA A 490 18.18 25.30 -6.35
C ALA A 490 16.90 24.46 -6.18
N LEU A 491 16.87 23.67 -5.12
CA LEU A 491 15.77 22.78 -4.74
C LEU A 491 15.18 23.22 -3.39
N ALA A 492 13.87 23.07 -3.22
CA ALA A 492 13.21 23.25 -1.93
C ALA A 492 12.24 22.09 -1.65
N ASP A 493 12.20 21.60 -0.41
CA ASP A 493 11.30 20.49 -0.03
C ASP A 493 9.82 20.86 -0.18
N GLU A 494 9.48 22.15 0.01
CA GLU A 494 8.13 22.71 -0.19
C GLU A 494 7.92 23.31 -1.59
N GLY A 495 8.90 23.18 -2.48
CA GLY A 495 8.84 23.64 -3.87
C GLY A 495 9.42 25.02 -4.13
N CYS A 496 9.49 25.38 -5.41
CA CYS A 496 10.20 26.55 -5.92
C CYS A 496 9.74 27.91 -5.36
N THR A 497 8.51 27.99 -4.81
CA THR A 497 8.00 29.21 -4.17
C THR A 497 8.71 29.54 -2.86
N GLN A 498 9.40 28.58 -2.23
CA GLN A 498 10.07 28.77 -0.94
C GLN A 498 11.55 29.16 -1.03
N ILE A 499 12.08 29.36 -2.24
CA ILE A 499 13.51 29.62 -2.48
C ILE A 499 13.79 31.02 -3.05
N GLU A 500 12.89 31.98 -2.85
CA GLU A 500 13.05 33.37 -3.31
C GLU A 500 14.41 33.97 -2.87
N ASP A 501 14.67 34.00 -1.57
CA ASP A 501 15.90 34.59 -1.00
C ASP A 501 17.16 33.98 -1.60
N ARG A 502 17.12 32.67 -1.88
CA ARG A 502 18.22 31.93 -2.49
C ARG A 502 18.45 32.39 -3.92
N ILE A 503 17.38 32.45 -4.71
CA ILE A 503 17.44 32.88 -6.11
C ILE A 503 17.98 34.30 -6.19
N GLN A 504 17.44 35.23 -5.38
CA GLN A 504 17.90 36.61 -5.36
C GLN A 504 19.39 36.73 -4.99
N LYS A 505 19.84 35.97 -3.99
CA LYS A 505 21.25 35.95 -3.57
C LYS A 505 22.18 35.48 -4.70
N GLU A 506 21.83 34.39 -5.36
CA GLU A 506 22.65 33.82 -6.44
C GLU A 506 22.65 34.70 -7.71
N ILE A 507 21.50 35.30 -8.06
CA ILE A 507 21.41 36.28 -9.13
C ILE A 507 22.30 37.50 -8.83
N ALA A 508 22.30 37.99 -7.59
CA ALA A 508 23.14 39.11 -7.17
C ALA A 508 24.65 38.80 -7.24
N LEU A 509 25.02 37.51 -7.14
CA LEU A 509 26.38 37.04 -7.36
C LEU A 509 26.74 36.87 -8.85
N GLY A 510 25.78 37.07 -9.76
CA GLY A 510 25.97 36.92 -11.20
C GLY A 510 25.83 35.48 -11.70
N ASN A 511 25.28 34.57 -10.88
CA ASN A 511 25.05 33.18 -11.24
C ASN A 511 23.70 32.99 -11.96
N THR A 512 23.65 32.05 -12.90
CA THR A 512 22.38 31.56 -13.44
C THR A 512 21.76 30.58 -12.45
N VAL A 513 20.48 30.76 -12.13
CA VAL A 513 19.76 29.92 -11.17
C VAL A 513 18.69 29.12 -11.90
N ILE A 514 18.64 27.82 -11.66
CA ILE A 514 17.62 26.92 -12.16
C ILE A 514 16.85 26.38 -10.96
N THR A 515 15.54 26.57 -10.93
CA THR A 515 14.67 25.94 -9.94
C THR A 515 13.88 24.83 -10.61
N VAL A 516 13.65 23.75 -9.89
CA VAL A 516 12.90 22.58 -10.39
C VAL A 516 12.12 21.98 -9.24
N ASP A 517 10.88 21.59 -9.52
CA ASP A 517 10.05 20.83 -8.60
C ASP A 517 10.04 19.37 -9.06
N LEU A 518 10.76 18.51 -8.33
CA LEU A 518 10.83 17.07 -8.62
C LEU A 518 9.49 16.39 -8.28
N LEU A 519 9.31 15.13 -8.69
CA LEU A 519 8.11 14.34 -8.40
C LEU A 519 7.65 14.51 -6.94
N PHE A 520 6.39 14.88 -6.71
CA PHE A 520 5.77 15.13 -5.39
C PHE A 520 6.28 16.34 -4.61
N ILE A 521 7.03 17.23 -5.22
CA ILE A 521 7.47 18.51 -4.63
C ILE A 521 6.77 19.66 -5.36
N GLY A 522 6.36 20.70 -4.63
CA GLY A 522 5.81 21.93 -5.19
C GLY A 522 4.71 21.71 -6.24
N GLU A 523 4.90 22.24 -7.44
CA GLU A 523 3.92 22.12 -8.53
C GLU A 523 3.86 20.72 -9.19
N SER A 524 4.83 19.84 -8.90
CA SER A 524 4.85 18.43 -9.31
C SER A 524 4.05 17.52 -8.35
N VAL A 525 3.14 18.11 -7.58
CA VAL A 525 2.15 17.41 -6.76
C VAL A 525 0.86 17.19 -7.58
N PRO A 526 0.40 15.93 -7.77
CA PRO A 526 -0.78 15.63 -8.56
C PRO A 526 -2.09 16.09 -7.89
N ALA A 527 -3.10 16.37 -8.71
CA ALA A 527 -4.43 16.73 -8.25
C ALA A 527 -5.15 15.58 -7.52
N GLY A 528 -6.09 15.96 -6.64
CA GLY A 528 -7.19 15.11 -6.19
C GLY A 528 -6.89 14.08 -5.10
N ILE A 529 -5.65 13.59 -4.97
CA ILE A 529 -5.27 12.63 -3.94
C ILE A 529 -3.99 13.05 -3.22
N SER A 530 -3.78 12.51 -2.02
CA SER A 530 -2.56 12.81 -1.28
C SER A 530 -1.35 12.14 -1.97
N PRO A 531 -0.19 12.83 -2.08
CA PRO A 531 1.00 12.30 -2.75
C PRO A 531 1.42 10.90 -2.28
N TRP A 532 1.19 10.58 -1.01
CA TRP A 532 1.55 9.27 -0.46
C TRP A 532 0.79 8.11 -1.12
N GLN A 533 -0.43 8.32 -1.64
CA GLN A 533 -1.18 7.27 -2.33
C GLN A 533 -0.54 6.95 -3.69
N TYR A 534 -0.09 7.94 -4.46
CA TYR A 534 0.70 7.67 -5.67
C TYR A 534 2.06 7.08 -5.36
N ALA A 535 2.72 7.55 -4.29
CA ALA A 535 3.98 6.96 -3.84
C ALA A 535 3.83 5.45 -3.53
N MET A 536 2.72 5.08 -2.90
CA MET A 536 2.34 3.69 -2.64
C MET A 536 2.08 2.91 -3.94
N LEU A 537 1.33 3.46 -4.90
CA LEU A 537 1.08 2.79 -6.19
C LEU A 537 2.37 2.63 -7.01
N ILE A 538 3.26 3.63 -7.02
CA ILE A 538 4.61 3.55 -7.62
C ILE A 538 5.43 2.44 -6.96
N ALA A 539 5.38 2.33 -5.62
CA ALA A 539 6.04 1.26 -4.89
C ALA A 539 5.46 -0.12 -5.24
N THR A 540 4.16 -0.21 -5.44
CA THR A 540 3.44 -1.44 -5.79
C THR A 540 3.88 -2.02 -7.13
N VAL A 541 4.14 -1.16 -8.13
CA VAL A 541 4.66 -1.57 -9.45
C VAL A 541 6.19 -1.75 -9.49
N GLY A 542 6.85 -1.79 -8.32
CA GLY A 542 8.27 -2.11 -8.23
C GLY A 542 9.23 -0.94 -8.36
N LYS A 543 8.73 0.30 -8.43
CA LYS A 543 9.53 1.53 -8.52
C LYS A 543 9.70 2.20 -7.16
N ARG A 544 10.53 3.23 -7.07
CA ARG A 544 10.74 4.00 -5.83
C ARG A 544 10.59 5.48 -6.13
N PRO A 545 9.69 6.23 -5.46
CA PRO A 545 9.54 7.67 -5.67
C PRO A 545 10.86 8.43 -5.55
N LEU A 546 11.67 8.13 -4.52
CA LEU A 546 12.98 8.72 -4.34
C LEU A 546 13.97 8.35 -5.48
N GLY A 547 13.84 7.14 -6.05
CA GLY A 547 14.62 6.76 -7.22
C GLY A 547 14.26 7.58 -8.46
N ILE A 548 12.97 7.86 -8.66
CA ILE A 548 12.48 8.73 -9.74
C ILE A 548 13.00 10.15 -9.54
N GLN A 549 12.89 10.72 -8.34
CA GLN A 549 13.43 12.05 -8.03
C GLN A 549 14.94 12.15 -8.28
N VAL A 550 15.71 11.13 -7.85
CA VAL A 550 17.16 11.07 -8.13
C VAL A 550 17.44 11.03 -9.63
N ARG A 551 16.69 10.23 -10.40
CA ARG A 551 16.84 10.16 -11.86
C ARG A 551 16.47 11.49 -12.52
N GLN A 552 15.38 12.12 -12.13
CA GLN A 552 14.98 13.45 -12.61
C GLN A 552 16.10 14.47 -12.39
N LEU A 553 16.72 14.50 -11.21
CA LEU A 553 17.83 15.40 -10.92
C LEU A 553 19.08 15.07 -11.76
N GLN A 554 19.41 13.79 -11.95
CA GLN A 554 20.53 13.37 -12.82
C GLN A 554 20.32 13.85 -14.27
N LEU A 555 19.13 13.66 -14.83
CA LEU A 555 18.79 14.06 -16.19
C LEU A 555 18.80 15.58 -16.36
N LEU A 556 18.33 16.32 -15.35
CA LEU A 556 18.43 17.77 -15.36
C LEU A 556 19.89 18.22 -15.39
N VAL A 557 20.77 17.63 -14.57
CA VAL A 557 22.20 17.96 -14.57
C VAL A 557 22.83 17.71 -15.94
N GLU A 558 22.56 16.57 -16.58
CA GLU A 558 23.05 16.29 -17.93
C GLU A 558 22.55 17.30 -18.96
N TRP A 559 21.25 17.61 -18.93
CA TRP A 559 20.65 18.59 -19.83
C TRP A 559 21.25 19.98 -19.65
N VAL A 560 21.46 20.43 -18.41
CA VAL A 560 22.09 21.74 -18.10
C VAL A 560 23.53 21.78 -18.62
N CYS A 561 24.34 20.77 -18.31
CA CYS A 561 25.74 20.71 -18.76
C CYS A 561 25.83 20.74 -20.30
N GLN A 562 24.96 20.02 -20.99
CA GLN A 562 24.91 20.00 -22.46
C GLN A 562 24.42 21.32 -23.05
N LYS A 563 23.32 21.88 -22.51
CA LYS A 563 22.71 23.11 -23.02
C LYS A 563 23.62 24.32 -22.87
N TYR A 564 24.29 24.45 -21.72
CA TYR A 564 25.14 25.61 -21.42
C TYR A 564 26.63 25.36 -21.65
N GLN A 565 27.01 24.15 -22.08
CA GLN A 565 28.41 23.77 -22.33
C GLN A 565 29.31 24.01 -21.10
N VAL A 566 28.81 23.65 -19.92
CA VAL A 566 29.53 23.77 -18.64
C VAL A 566 29.94 22.39 -18.14
N PRO A 567 31.15 22.23 -17.57
CA PRO A 567 31.64 20.94 -17.10
C PRO A 567 31.07 20.53 -15.74
N GLN A 568 30.54 21.49 -14.97
CA GLN A 568 30.00 21.27 -13.63
C GLN A 568 28.94 22.33 -13.29
N ILE A 569 28.14 22.03 -12.28
CA ILE A 569 27.09 22.87 -11.72
C ILE A 569 27.11 22.79 -10.19
N SER A 570 26.48 23.74 -9.52
CA SER A 570 26.29 23.72 -8.07
C SER A 570 24.87 23.26 -7.73
N LEU A 571 24.73 22.30 -6.83
CA LEU A 571 23.43 21.93 -6.24
C LEU A 571 23.27 22.62 -4.89
N GLN A 572 22.16 23.31 -4.68
CA GLN A 572 21.79 23.90 -3.40
C GLN A 572 20.37 23.47 -3.02
N SER A 573 20.16 23.06 -1.78
CA SER A 573 18.86 22.64 -1.26
C SER A 573 18.45 23.43 -0.03
N GLN A 574 17.14 23.56 0.17
CA GLN A 574 16.51 24.12 1.36
C GLN A 574 15.41 23.16 1.82
N GLY A 575 15.43 22.80 3.09
CA GLY A 575 14.42 21.93 3.71
C GLY A 575 13.92 22.50 5.02
#